data_AF-R1HUX6-F1
#
_entry.id   AF-R1HUX6-F1
#
_cell.length_a   1.000
_cell.length_b   1.000
_cell.length_c   1.000
_cell.angle_alpha   90.00
_cell.angle_beta   90.00
_cell.angle_gamma   90.00
#
_symmetry.space_group_name_H-M   'P 1'
#
loop_
_entity.id
_entity.type
_entity.pdbx_description
1 polymer ?
#
loop_
_entity_poly.entity_id
_entity_poly.type
_entity_poly.pdbx_seq_one_letter_code
_entity_poly.pdbx_strand_id
1 'polypeptide(L)' 'ARHHQRPDLGAVHACASLAVAQAMRLLSPAAPAPPAWNATLEIDAFDGRIRHRGWPPHPRCGCGAQGVPRET' A
#
# COMPACT_ATOMS: atom_id res chain seq x y z
N ALA A 1 -29.19 -1.78 -11.23
CA ALA A 1 -28.29 -1.67 -12.39
C ALA A 1 -26.85 -1.66 -11.88
N ARG A 2 -25.96 -2.52 -12.40
CA ARG A 2 -24.55 -2.54 -12.00
C ARG A 2 -23.84 -1.46 -12.81
N HIS A 3 -23.51 -0.33 -12.20
CA HIS A 3 -22.69 0.69 -12.87
C HIS A 3 -21.30 0.09 -13.09
N HIS A 4 -20.96 -0.22 -14.34
CA HIS A 4 -19.59 -0.55 -14.72
C HIS A 4 -18.80 0.75 -14.65
N GLN A 5 -18.21 1.02 -13.50
CA GLN A 5 -17.34 2.16 -13.32
C GLN A 5 -16.08 1.87 -14.15
N ARG A 6 -15.92 2.56 -15.28
CA ARG A 6 -14.70 2.47 -16.09
C ARG A 6 -13.53 2.84 -15.19
N PRO A 7 -12.47 2.01 -15.13
CA PRO A 7 -11.27 2.36 -14.38
C PRO A 7 -10.74 3.69 -14.91
N ASP A 8 -10.53 4.65 -14.02
CA ASP A 8 -9.86 5.89 -14.36
C ASP A 8 -8.40 5.57 -14.73
N LEU A 9 -8.00 5.88 -15.97
CA LEU A 9 -6.68 5.53 -16.49
C LEU A 9 -5.57 6.23 -15.68
N GLY A 10 -5.83 7.47 -15.23
CA GLY A 10 -4.92 8.22 -14.37
C GLY A 10 -4.66 7.52 -13.05
N ALA A 11 -5.72 7.08 -12.36
CA ALA A 11 -5.65 6.33 -11.12
C ALA A 11 -4.89 5.00 -11.29
N VAL A 12 -5.12 4.28 -12.39
CA VAL A 12 -4.40 3.03 -12.69
C VAL A 12 -2.89 3.29 -12.83
N HIS A 13 -2.49 4.29 -13.61
CA HIS A 13 -1.07 4.62 -13.79
C HIS A 13 -0.43 5.14 -12.51
N ALA A 14 -1.13 5.96 -11.74
CA ALA A 14 -0.64 6.46 -10.45
C ALA A 14 -0.40 5.30 -9.46
N CYS A 15 -1.35 4.37 -9.38
CA CYS A 15 -1.22 3.16 -8.54
C CYS A 15 -0.05 2.28 -9.01
N ALA A 16 0.07 2.02 -10.32
CA ALA A 16 1.16 1.23 -10.87
C ALA A 16 2.54 1.86 -10.60
N SER A 17 2.67 3.18 -10.81
CA SER A 17 3.89 3.94 -10.52
C SER A 17 4.27 3.83 -9.04
N LEU A 18 3.31 4.02 -8.14
CA LEU A 18 3.53 3.88 -6.70
C LEU A 18 3.97 2.47 -6.33
N ALA A 19 3.33 1.44 -6.88
CA ALA A 19 3.71 0.04 -6.64
C ALA A 19 5.14 -0.26 -7.08
N VAL A 20 5.55 0.23 -8.26
CA VAL A 20 6.93 0.10 -8.76
C VAL A 20 7.91 0.80 -7.80
N ALA A 21 7.59 2.00 -7.33
CA ALA A 21 8.45 2.70 -6.38
C ALA A 21 8.65 1.93 -5.05
N GLN A 22 7.62 1.24 -4.56
CA GLN A 22 7.72 0.39 -3.38
C GLN A 22 8.54 -0.88 -3.65
N ALA A 23 8.36 -1.50 -4.82
CA ALA A 23 9.15 -2.67 -5.23
C ALA A 23 10.65 -2.33 -5.37
N MET A 24 10.97 -1.17 -5.94
CA MET A 24 12.37 -0.73 -6.05
C MET A 24 13.02 -0.47 -4.69
N ARG A 25 12.27 -0.01 -3.68
CA ARG A 25 12.78 0.09 -2.30
C ARG A 25 13.12 -1.27 -1.72
N LEU A 26 12.29 -2.29 -1.97
CA LEU A 26 12.57 -3.65 -1.52
C LEU A 26 13.87 -4.20 -2.10
N LEU A 27 14.16 -3.87 -3.36
CA LEU A 27 15.35 -4.33 -4.06
C LEU A 27 16.60 -3.48 -3.76
N SER A 28 16.47 -2.38 -3.02
CA SER A 28 17.57 -1.48 -2.70
C SER A 28 18.14 -1.78 -1.32
N PRO A 29 19.39 -2.28 -1.20
CA PRO A 29 19.96 -2.70 0.08
C PRO A 29 20.12 -1.57 1.11
N ALA A 30 20.21 -0.33 0.66
CA ALA A 30 20.41 0.85 1.50
C ALA A 30 19.09 1.58 1.82
N ALA A 31 17.96 1.18 1.23
CA ALA A 31 16.69 1.83 1.46
C ALA A 31 16.02 1.28 2.73
N PRO A 32 15.30 2.13 3.50
CA PRO A 32 14.41 1.63 4.54
C PRO A 32 13.33 0.73 3.92
N ALA A 33 12.82 -0.18 4.75
CA ALA A 33 11.67 -1.04 4.45
C ALA A 33 10.57 -0.28 3.68
N PRO A 34 9.98 -0.89 2.62
CA PRO A 34 8.91 -0.26 1.87
C PRO A 34 7.73 0.12 2.80
N PRO A 35 7.26 1.38 2.79
CA PRO A 35 6.07 1.78 3.54
C PRO A 35 4.82 0.94 3.24
N ALA A 36 4.74 0.28 2.09
CA ALA A 36 3.67 -0.65 1.74
C ALA A 36 3.69 -1.97 2.53
N TRP A 37 4.73 -2.28 3.32
CA TRP A 37 4.70 -3.46 4.17
C TRP A 37 3.65 -3.33 5.26
N ASN A 38 2.80 -4.35 5.36
CA ASN A 38 1.68 -4.40 6.31
C ASN A 38 0.83 -3.12 6.28
N ALA A 39 0.69 -2.51 5.10
CA ALA A 39 -0.05 -1.28 4.94
C ALA A 39 -0.65 -1.17 3.54
N THR A 40 -1.70 -0.37 3.43
CA THR A 40 -2.19 0.15 2.15
C THR A 40 -1.71 1.57 1.99
N LEU A 41 -1.17 1.89 0.82
CA LEU A 41 -0.94 3.26 0.38
C LEU A 41 -2.10 3.67 -0.52
N GLU A 42 -2.86 4.68 -0.11
CA GLU A 42 -4.03 5.17 -0.82
C GLU A 42 -3.68 6.49 -1.51
N ILE A 43 -4.03 6.61 -2.80
CA ILE A 43 -3.84 7.84 -3.58
C ILE A 43 -5.16 8.58 -3.59
N ASP A 44 -5.17 9.75 -2.97
CA ASP A 44 -6.26 10.70 -3.03
C ASP A 44 -5.97 11.73 -4.12
N ALA A 45 -6.59 11.56 -5.28
CA ALA A 45 -6.40 12.45 -6.42
C ALA A 45 -7.16 13.77 -6.28
N PHE A 46 -8.17 13.85 -5.40
CA PHE A 46 -8.95 15.06 -5.19
C PHE A 46 -8.20 16.02 -4.26
N ASP A 47 -7.75 15.53 -3.11
CA ASP A 47 -6.97 16.31 -2.14
C ASP A 47 -5.47 16.36 -2.48
N GLY A 48 -5.02 15.56 -3.47
CA GLY A 48 -3.62 15.49 -3.88
C GLY A 48 -2.72 14.86 -2.82
N ARG A 49 -3.20 13.86 -2.08
CA ARG A 49 -2.51 13.27 -0.92
C ARG A 49 -2.24 11.78 -1.11
N ILE A 50 -1.19 11.29 -0.45
CA ILE A 50 -0.98 9.86 -0.25
C ILE A 50 -1.21 9.56 1.23
N ARG A 51 -2.09 8.61 1.51
CA ARG A 51 -2.42 8.17 2.87
C ARG A 51 -1.79 6.80 3.11
N HIS A 52 -1.17 6.64 4.28
CA HIS A 52 -0.67 5.36 4.76
C HIS A 52 -1.66 4.78 5.75
N ARG A 53 -2.13 3.57 5.49
CA ARG A 53 -3.05 2.84 6.35
C ARG A 53 -2.39 1.52 6.75
N GLY A 54 -1.85 1.48 7.97
CA GLY A 54 -1.29 0.26 8.55
C GLY A 54 -2.36 -0.81 8.82
N TRP A 55 -1.95 -2.06 8.70
CA TRP A 55 -2.75 -3.25 8.97
C TRP A 55 -1.98 -4.19 9.89
N PRO A 56 -2.44 -4.39 11.13
CA PRO A 56 -1.88 -5.46 11.93
C PRO A 56 -2.23 -6.81 11.27
N PRO A 57 -1.28 -7.76 11.22
CA PRO A 57 -1.58 -9.13 10.84
C PRO A 57 -2.77 -9.68 11.62
N HIS A 58 -3.73 -10.28 10.91
CA HIS A 58 -4.89 -10.88 11.56
C HIS A 58 -4.44 -12.11 12.38
N PRO A 59 -4.87 -12.28 13.66
CA PRO A 59 -4.36 -13.32 14.55
C PRO A 59 -4.66 -14.75 14.08
N ARG A 60 -5.64 -14.92 13.19
CA ARG A 60 -6.00 -16.21 12.59
C ARG A 60 -5.45 -16.41 11.18
N CYS A 61 -4.63 -15.48 10.67
CA CYS A 61 -4.04 -15.61 9.35
C CYS A 61 -2.86 -16.59 9.40
N GLY A 62 -2.89 -17.63 8.57
CA GLY A 62 -1.82 -18.64 8.49
C GLY A 62 -0.56 -18.17 7.75
N CYS A 63 -0.44 -16.88 7.40
CA CYS A 63 0.69 -16.37 6.61
C CYS A 63 2.00 -16.22 7.39
N GLY A 64 1.98 -16.39 8.72
CA GLY A 64 3.17 -16.30 9.58
C GLY A 64 3.69 -14.88 9.83
N ALA A 65 2.97 -13.84 9.40
CA ALA A 65 3.33 -12.45 9.67
C ALA A 65 3.21 -12.14 11.18
N GLN A 66 4.33 -11.79 11.82
CA GLN A 66 4.34 -11.39 13.22
C GLN A 66 3.72 -10.00 13.37
N GLY A 67 2.88 -9.83 14.40
CA GLY A 67 2.30 -8.52 14.71
C GLY A 67 3.38 -7.48 14.98
N VAL A 68 3.21 -6.27 14.43
CA VAL A 68 4.07 -5.14 14.82
C VAL A 68 3.79 -4.82 16.29
N PRO A 69 4.81 -4.67 17.16
CA PRO A 69 4.61 -4.23 18.53
C PRO A 69 3.87 -2.88 18.51
N ARG A 70 2.78 -2.78 19.28
CA ARG A 70 2.12 -1.49 19.52
C ARG A 70 3.06 -0.63 20.34
N GLU A 71 3.61 0.45 19.77
CA GLU A 71 4.15 1.53 20.58
C GLU A 71 2.99 2.16 21.38
N THR A 72 3.14 2.12 22.70
CA THR A 72 2.23 2.69 23.72
C THR A 72 2.46 4.18 23.88
#